data_AF-A0A087BLN8-F1
#
_entry.id   AF-A0A087BLN8-F1
#
_cell.length_a   1.000
_cell.length_b   1.000
_cell.length_c   1.000
_cell.angle_alpha   90.00
_cell.angle_beta   90.00
_cell.angle_gamma   90.00
#
_symmetry.space_group_name_H-M   'P 1'
#
loop_
_entity.id
_entity.type
_entity.pdbx_description
1 polymer ?
#
loop_
_entity_poly.entity_id
_entity_poly.type
_entity_poly.pdbx_seq_one_letter_code
_entity_poly.pdbx_strand_id
1 'polypeptide(L)'
;MSNGVYRIVNSASGKNVEVGGASTVNGAAIQQWEANGTAAQNWSVIVYDDSSFALVNDASGKVVDVPSGNAVANAKLQSYAANGVQGPDVGNSRGAKYSRDARFIRDEASSGPC
;
A
#
# COMPACT_ATOMS: atom_id res chain seq x y z
N MET A 1 13.39 4.20 3.54
CA MET A 1 13.02 3.92 2.13
C MET A 1 13.03 5.24 1.37
N SER A 2 13.40 5.25 0.10
CA SER A 2 13.27 6.43 -0.76
C SER A 2 12.00 6.34 -1.61
N ASN A 3 11.42 7.48 -1.96
CA ASN A 3 10.36 7.53 -2.97
C ASN A 3 10.88 6.94 -4.29
N GLY A 4 10.03 6.17 -4.97
CA GLY A 4 10.39 5.47 -6.21
C GLY A 4 9.35 4.44 -6.59
N VAL A 5 9.48 3.89 -7.80
CA VAL A 5 8.60 2.82 -8.30
C VAL A 5 9.27 1.48 -8.09
N TYR A 6 8.55 0.55 -7.46
CA TYR A 6 9.05 -0.78 -7.11
C TYR A 6 8.07 -1.85 -7.57
N ARG A 7 8.59 -3.07 -7.74
CA ARG A 7 7.78 -4.30 -7.76
C ARG A 7 8.00 -5.03 -6.45
N ILE A 8 6.92 -5.50 -5.85
CA ILE A 8 6.98 -6.27 -4.61
C ILE A 8 6.87 -7.73 -5.00
N VAL A 9 7.98 -8.46 -4.89
CA VAL A 9 8.09 -9.85 -5.34
C VAL A 9 8.15 -10.76 -4.12
N ASN A 10 7.29 -11.77 -4.09
CA ASN A 10 7.39 -12.82 -3.08
C ASN A 10 8.60 -13.70 -3.38
N SER A 11 9.54 -13.80 -2.42
CA SER A 11 10.79 -14.54 -2.62
C SER A 11 10.60 -16.05 -2.78
N ALA A 12 9.52 -16.62 -2.24
CA ALA A 12 9.25 -18.05 -2.31
C ALA A 12 8.55 -18.46 -3.62
N SER A 13 7.59 -17.66 -4.10
CA SER A 13 6.81 -17.98 -5.31
C SER A 13 7.31 -17.29 -6.57
N GLY A 14 8.12 -16.22 -6.45
CA GLY A 14 8.53 -15.37 -7.57
C GLY A 14 7.42 -14.47 -8.12
N LYS A 15 6.21 -14.52 -7.53
CA LYS A 15 5.05 -13.74 -7.99
C LYS A 15 5.08 -12.31 -7.50
N ASN A 16 4.55 -11.40 -8.30
CA ASN A 16 4.44 -9.99 -7.99
C ASN A 16 3.14 -9.70 -7.23
N VAL A 17 3.18 -8.78 -6.28
CA VAL A 17 1.97 -8.18 -5.71
C VAL A 17 1.35 -7.23 -6.74
N GLU A 18 0.05 -7.36 -6.99
CA GLU A 18 -0.68 -6.60 -7.99
C GLU A 18 -2.10 -6.20 -7.55
N VAL A 19 -2.69 -5.26 -8.28
CA VAL A 19 -4.15 -5.05 -8.27
C VAL A 19 -4.80 -6.08 -9.19
N GLY A 20 -5.72 -6.89 -8.63
CA GLY A 20 -6.32 -8.01 -9.33
C GLY A 20 -7.01 -7.60 -10.63
N GLY A 21 -6.65 -8.30 -11.72
CA GLY A 21 -7.19 -8.05 -13.05
C GLY A 21 -6.83 -6.67 -13.62
N ALA A 22 -5.80 -6.01 -13.09
CA ALA A 22 -5.45 -4.62 -13.43
C ALA A 22 -6.64 -3.64 -13.24
N SER A 23 -7.55 -3.96 -12.33
CA SER A 23 -8.75 -3.16 -12.11
C SER A 23 -8.42 -1.74 -11.67
N THR A 24 -9.14 -0.78 -12.24
CA THR A 24 -9.07 0.63 -11.85
C THR A 24 -10.23 1.03 -10.95
N VAL A 25 -11.09 0.08 -10.56
CA VAL A 25 -12.26 0.30 -9.70
C VAL A 25 -11.88 0.15 -8.22
N ASN A 26 -12.53 0.93 -7.36
CA ASN A 26 -12.38 0.82 -5.91
C ASN A 26 -12.81 -0.58 -5.41
N GLY A 27 -12.05 -1.11 -4.46
CA GLY A 27 -12.33 -2.40 -3.83
C GLY A 27 -11.80 -3.63 -4.56
N ALA A 28 -11.00 -3.45 -5.63
CA ALA A 28 -10.33 -4.58 -6.25
C ALA A 28 -9.33 -5.22 -5.28
N ALA A 29 -9.17 -6.55 -5.36
CA ALA A 29 -8.30 -7.28 -4.45
C ALA A 29 -6.82 -6.93 -4.70
N ILE A 30 -6.04 -6.82 -3.62
CA ILE A 30 -4.58 -6.91 -3.70
C ILE A 30 -4.22 -8.40 -3.65
N GLN A 31 -3.47 -8.88 -4.65
CA GLN A 31 -3.16 -10.30 -4.80
C GLN A 31 -1.72 -10.52 -5.26
N GLN A 32 -1.28 -11.78 -5.26
CA GLN A 32 -0.05 -12.19 -5.95
C GLN A 32 -0.39 -12.79 -7.31
N TRP A 33 0.40 -12.46 -8.33
CA TRP A 33 0.23 -13.00 -9.68
C TRP A 33 1.56 -13.14 -10.42
N GLU A 34 1.54 -13.96 -11.48
CA GLU A 34 2.68 -14.10 -12.38
C GLU A 34 3.12 -12.74 -12.92
N ALA A 35 4.43 -12.55 -13.03
CA ALA A 35 4.98 -11.33 -13.60
C ALA A 35 4.49 -11.18 -15.05
N ASN A 36 3.74 -10.13 -15.33
CA ASN A 36 3.09 -9.92 -16.64
C ASN A 36 3.46 -8.58 -17.30
N GLY A 37 4.35 -7.80 -16.67
CA GLY A 37 4.87 -6.54 -17.22
C GLY A 37 3.88 -5.37 -17.18
N THR A 38 2.68 -5.55 -16.62
CA THR A 38 1.67 -4.48 -16.54
C THR A 38 1.95 -3.51 -15.40
N ALA A 39 1.44 -2.28 -15.54
CA ALA A 39 1.51 -1.27 -14.48
C ALA A 39 0.71 -1.65 -13.23
N ALA A 40 -0.16 -2.67 -13.30
CA ALA A 40 -0.87 -3.20 -12.14
C ALA A 40 0.08 -3.83 -11.09
N GLN A 41 1.32 -4.15 -11.49
CA GLN A 41 2.36 -4.74 -10.63
C GLN A 41 3.42 -3.71 -10.17
N ASN A 42 3.27 -2.44 -10.56
CA ASN A 42 4.18 -1.36 -10.23
C ASN A 42 3.59 -0.51 -9.09
N TRP A 43 4.41 -0.25 -8.07
CA TRP A 43 4.02 0.46 -6.86
C TRP A 43 4.96 1.64 -6.60
N SER A 44 4.42 2.86 -6.69
CA SER A 44 5.10 4.06 -6.23
C SER A 44 5.04 4.10 -4.70
N VAL A 45 6.20 4.13 -4.05
CA VAL A 45 6.33 4.35 -2.61
C VAL A 45 6.34 5.85 -2.34
N ILE A 46 5.44 6.30 -1.47
CA ILE A 46 5.39 7.67 -0.94
C ILE A 46 5.66 7.62 0.55
N VAL A 47 6.79 8.17 0.99
CA VAL A 47 7.21 8.25 2.39
C VAL A 47 6.75 9.58 3.01
N TYR A 48 6.26 9.52 4.25
CA TYR A 48 5.84 10.69 5.04
C TYR A 48 6.87 11.05 6.11
N ASP A 49 6.67 12.21 6.74
CA ASP A 49 7.51 12.73 7.82
C ASP A 49 7.45 11.89 9.10
N ASP A 50 6.30 11.26 9.37
CA ASP A 50 6.07 10.31 10.47
C ASP A 50 6.69 8.92 10.23
N SER A 51 7.53 8.76 9.21
CA SER A 51 8.16 7.48 8.80
C SER A 51 7.21 6.39 8.31
N SER A 52 5.92 6.69 8.15
CA SER A 52 5.00 5.83 7.42
C SER A 52 5.18 5.98 5.90
N PHE A 53 4.61 5.06 5.13
CA PHE A 53 4.57 5.12 3.68
C PHE A 53 3.25 4.59 3.11
N ALA A 54 2.94 5.00 1.89
CA ALA A 54 1.84 4.46 1.09
C ALA A 54 2.39 3.80 -0.18
N LEU A 55 1.67 2.78 -0.67
CA LEU A 55 1.94 2.12 -1.95
C LEU A 55 0.87 2.53 -2.94
N VAL A 56 1.24 3.31 -3.96
CA VAL A 56 0.34 3.78 -5.01
C VAL A 56 0.55 2.96 -6.27
N ASN A 57 -0.50 2.33 -6.75
CA ASN A 57 -0.48 1.55 -7.97
C ASN A 57 -0.36 2.46 -9.20
N ASP A 58 0.57 2.16 -10.08
CA ASP A 58 0.88 2.97 -11.27
C ASP A 58 -0.25 2.93 -12.32
N ALA A 59 -0.96 1.80 -12.45
CA ALA A 59 -2.07 1.68 -13.41
C ALA A 59 -3.32 2.46 -13.01
N SER A 60 -3.62 2.52 -11.72
CA SER A 60 -4.91 3.03 -11.22
C SER A 60 -4.82 4.31 -10.39
N GLY A 61 -3.62 4.70 -9.94
CA GLY A 61 -3.40 5.79 -8.98
C GLY A 61 -3.95 5.50 -7.57
N LYS A 62 -4.40 4.27 -7.32
CA LYS A 62 -5.03 3.84 -6.06
C LYS A 62 -4.00 3.26 -5.10
N VAL A 63 -4.35 3.20 -3.83
CA VAL A 63 -3.46 2.70 -2.78
C VAL A 63 -3.83 1.31 -2.31
N VAL A 64 -2.85 0.60 -1.76
CA VAL A 64 -3.11 -0.53 -0.87
C VAL A 64 -3.81 0.01 0.38
N ASP A 65 -4.99 -0.53 0.65
CA ASP A 65 -5.94 -0.01 1.63
C ASP A 65 -6.52 -1.15 2.48
N VAL A 66 -6.75 -0.88 3.77
CA VAL A 66 -7.55 -1.73 4.65
C VAL A 66 -9.02 -1.33 4.50
N PRO A 67 -9.92 -2.22 4.03
CA PRO A 67 -11.30 -1.84 3.75
C PRO A 67 -12.00 -1.20 4.95
N SER A 68 -12.47 0.03 4.75
CA SER A 68 -13.19 0.82 5.75
C SER A 68 -12.40 1.03 7.06
N GLY A 69 -11.06 0.96 7.01
CA GLY A 69 -10.22 1.01 8.22
C GLY A 69 -10.47 -0.14 9.19
N ASN A 70 -10.92 -1.30 8.69
CA ASN A 70 -11.23 -2.48 9.49
C ASN A 70 -9.97 -3.06 10.18
N ALA A 71 -9.78 -2.71 11.45
CA ALA A 71 -8.67 -3.17 12.27
C ALA A 71 -8.81 -4.64 12.77
N VAL A 72 -9.84 -5.37 12.35
CA VAL A 72 -10.02 -6.79 12.70
C VAL A 72 -9.02 -7.65 11.92
N ALA A 73 -8.46 -8.66 12.60
CA ALA A 73 -7.56 -9.62 11.98
C ALA A 73 -8.19 -10.29 10.75
N ASN A 74 -7.36 -10.59 9.76
CA ASN A 74 -7.74 -11.19 8.47
C ASN A 74 -8.56 -10.28 7.53
N ALA A 75 -8.64 -8.97 7.81
CA ALA A 75 -9.09 -8.01 6.80
C ALA A 75 -8.22 -8.16 5.54
N LYS A 76 -8.87 -8.44 4.40
CA LYS A 76 -8.18 -8.55 3.11
C LYS A 76 -7.91 -7.14 2.59
N LEU A 77 -6.70 -6.90 2.14
CA LEU A 77 -6.32 -5.62 1.54
C LEU A 77 -7.01 -5.43 0.18
N GLN A 78 -7.32 -4.18 -0.14
CA GLN A 78 -7.95 -3.78 -1.40
C GLN A 78 -7.19 -2.62 -2.04
N SER A 79 -7.45 -2.38 -3.32
CA SER A 79 -7.09 -1.12 -3.97
C SER A 79 -8.23 -0.13 -3.78
N TYR A 80 -7.96 1.04 -3.22
CA TYR A 80 -8.97 2.08 -3.08
C TYR A 80 -8.41 3.45 -3.46
N ALA A 81 -9.29 4.35 -3.91
CA ALA A 81 -8.93 5.75 -4.04
C ALA A 81 -8.31 6.25 -2.74
N ALA A 82 -7.31 7.14 -2.82
CA ALA A 82 -6.82 7.79 -1.62
C ALA A 82 -7.97 8.54 -0.96
N ASN A 83 -8.49 8.00 0.16
CA ASN A 83 -9.54 8.67 0.90
C ASN A 83 -8.87 9.82 1.64
N GLY A 84 -8.99 11.04 1.12
CA GLY A 84 -8.49 12.28 1.76
C GLY A 84 -9.21 12.65 3.06
N VAL A 85 -9.70 11.66 3.83
CA VAL A 85 -10.39 11.90 5.09
C VAL A 85 -9.36 12.05 6.19
N GLN A 86 -9.18 13.29 6.62
CA GLN A 86 -8.55 13.70 7.86
C GLN A 86 -9.34 13.10 9.05
N GLY A 87 -8.87 11.97 9.59
CA GLY A 87 -9.27 11.45 10.91
C GLY A 87 -8.35 12.01 12.03
N PRO A 88 -8.77 11.95 13.31
CA PRO A 88 -8.42 12.93 14.35
C PRO A 88 -6.97 12.83 14.82
N ASP A 89 -6.03 13.35 14.04
CA ASP A 89 -4.69 13.69 14.50
C ASP A 89 -4.19 14.87 13.67
N VAL A 90 -4.72 16.05 14.03
CA VAL A 90 -4.12 17.33 13.67
C VAL A 90 -2.84 17.50 14.48
N GLY A 91 -1.71 17.20 13.85
CA GLY A 91 -0.40 17.33 14.47
C GLY A 91 0.79 17.39 13.52
N ASN A 92 0.65 17.94 12.30
CA ASN A 92 1.67 18.60 11.47
C ASN A 92 1.27 18.57 9.98
N SER A 93 0.61 19.63 9.53
CA SER A 93 0.01 19.74 8.22
C SER A 93 0.98 20.25 7.16
N ARG A 94 1.76 19.38 6.48
CA ARG A 94 2.40 19.70 5.16
C ARG A 94 2.57 18.54 4.15
N GLY A 95 1.82 17.43 4.20
CA GLY A 95 1.97 16.40 3.14
C GLY A 95 1.08 15.16 3.17
N ALA A 96 0.15 15.04 4.11
CA ALA A 96 -0.63 13.84 4.38
C ALA A 96 -1.76 13.59 3.34
N LYS A 97 -1.40 13.18 2.11
CA LYS A 97 -2.36 12.94 1.01
C LYS A 97 -3.23 11.67 1.16
N TYR A 98 -2.98 10.82 2.15
CA TYR A 98 -3.61 9.50 2.30
C TYR A 98 -4.04 9.24 3.75
N SER A 99 -5.22 8.61 3.93
CA SER A 99 -5.77 8.15 5.20
C SER A 99 -4.91 7.06 5.86
N ARG A 100 -5.05 6.89 7.18
CA ARG A 100 -4.20 5.96 7.96
C ARG A 100 -4.39 4.49 7.60
N ASP A 101 -5.56 4.12 7.12
CA ASP A 101 -5.90 2.80 6.61
C ASP A 101 -5.15 2.43 5.31
N ALA A 102 -4.50 3.41 4.67
CA ALA A 102 -3.61 3.22 3.52
C ALA A 102 -2.13 3.51 3.82
N ARG A 103 -1.76 3.64 5.09
CA ARG A 103 -0.38 3.88 5.53
C ARG A 103 0.19 2.69 6.26
N PHE A 104 1.41 2.33 5.89
CA PHE A 104 2.17 1.25 6.49
C PHE A 104 3.44 1.83 7.13
N ILE A 105 3.91 1.19 8.19
CA ILE A 105 5.22 1.50 8.76
C ILE A 105 6.21 0.44 8.32
N ARG A 106 7.46 0.85 8.11
CA ARG A 106 8.55 -0.11 8.04
C ARG A 106 8.91 -0.49 9.47
N ASP A 107 8.48 -1.67 9.89
CA ASP A 107 8.97 -2.24 11.14
C ASP A 107 10.24 -3.02 10.84
N GLU A 108 11.38 -2.52 11.30
CA GLU A 108 12.60 -3.30 11.33
C GLU A 108 12.44 -4.18 12.56
N ALA A 109 12.10 -5.46 12.35
CA ALA A 109 12.04 -6.41 13.46
C ALA A 109 13.34 -6.27 14.25
N SER A 110 13.25 -5.70 15.45
CA SER A 110 14.39 -5.68 16.36
C SER A 110 14.82 -7.13 16.49
N SER A 111 16.09 -7.41 16.26
CA SER A 111 16.70 -8.70 16.56
C SER A 111 16.49 -9.02 18.05
N GLY A 112 15.33 -9.60 18.36
CA GLY A 112 15.05 -10.24 19.64
C GLY A 112 15.88 -11.53 19.72
N PRO A 113 16.35 -11.90 20.92
CA PRO A 113 17.54 -12.73 21.07
C PRO A 113 17.27 -14.18 20.64
N CYS A 114 18.38 -14.82 20.28
CA CYS A 114 18.62 -16.23 19.99
C CYS A 114 17.67 -17.23 20.67
#